data_AF-A0A940HYY8-F1
#
_entry.id   AF-A0A940HYY8-F1
#
_cell.length_a   1.000
_cell.length_b   1.000
_cell.length_c   1.000
_cell.angle_alpha   90.00
_cell.angle_beta   90.00
_cell.angle_gamma   90.00
#
_symmetry.space_group_name_H-M   'P 1'
#
loop_
_entity.id
_entity.type
_entity.pdbx_description
1 polymer ?
#
loop_
_entity_poly.entity_id
_entity_poly.type
_entity_poly.pdbx_seq_one_letter_code
_entity_poly.pdbx_strand_id
1 'polypeptide(L)'
;LKLKQADSGIAKSNNQAIKIAERIGLPLIVRPSYVLGGRAMEIVHEKNQLKNFVEEAFKAAEDNPILIDKFINNAMEVDVDAISDGSEVYIAGIMQHIEEAGIHSGDSACCLPPVAIKEKLIVEIKNQTKKLALALKVKGFMNVQYAIKNDEIYVIEVNPRASRTVPFVSKAKGIPLAKIASRVMAGEKLSKFDLINKNKNMFAVKEAVFPFNKFPNVDVLLGPEMKSTGEVMGIDKDFGLAFAKSQIAAGNSLPTKGLAFISLKDKHKNEGINLAKKLVELNFTLCATEGTANAIEKNGIKCKKVNKVSGGSPHIVDVLNAKKIALVINTGGGKRAYRVQDSTSLRRATLINKVPYCTNMSTAYACLEGIKSLKSKKMNVEAIQNIFH
;
A
#
# COMPACT_ATOMS: atom_id res chain seq x y z
N LEU A 1 -11.82 17.71 18.44
CA LEU A 1 -10.70 16.81 18.75
C LEU A 1 -9.31 17.39 18.46
N LYS A 2 -9.18 18.49 17.67
CA LYS A 2 -7.89 19.13 17.32
C LYS A 2 -6.86 18.14 16.73
N LEU A 3 -7.34 17.18 15.93
CA LEU A 3 -6.50 16.25 15.17
C LEU A 3 -6.23 16.82 13.79
N LYS A 4 -5.07 16.50 13.20
CA LYS A 4 -4.75 16.93 11.84
C LYS A 4 -5.52 16.10 10.82
N GLN A 5 -6.02 16.78 9.80
CA GLN A 5 -6.61 16.22 8.59
C GLN A 5 -6.00 16.96 7.39
N ALA A 6 -6.07 16.35 6.22
CA ALA A 6 -5.73 17.04 4.98
C ALA A 6 -6.67 18.24 4.77
N ASP A 7 -6.19 19.29 4.11
CA ASP A 7 -7.07 20.37 3.67
C ASP A 7 -8.16 19.79 2.75
N SER A 8 -9.42 20.02 3.11
CA SER A 8 -10.54 19.37 2.45
C SER A 8 -11.74 20.29 2.25
N GLY A 9 -12.71 19.83 1.46
CA GLY A 9 -14.00 20.46 1.29
C GLY A 9 -15.07 19.47 0.79
N ILE A 10 -16.33 19.84 1.01
CA ILE A 10 -17.49 19.04 0.62
C ILE A 10 -18.22 19.78 -0.51
N ALA A 11 -18.44 19.11 -1.64
CA ALA A 11 -19.11 19.67 -2.80
C ALA A 11 -20.45 18.96 -3.06
N LYS A 12 -21.50 19.74 -3.33
CA LYS A 12 -22.83 19.25 -3.76
C LYS A 12 -23.12 19.53 -5.23
N SER A 13 -22.20 20.19 -5.94
CA SER A 13 -22.30 20.43 -7.38
C SER A 13 -20.92 20.55 -8.03
N ASN A 14 -20.85 20.35 -9.35
CA ASN A 14 -19.62 20.48 -10.13
C ASN A 14 -18.92 21.84 -9.92
N ASN A 15 -19.70 22.92 -9.90
CA ASN A 15 -19.16 24.28 -9.70
C ASN A 15 -18.56 24.46 -8.30
N GLN A 16 -19.18 23.89 -7.27
CA GLN A 16 -18.63 23.91 -5.92
C GLN A 16 -17.34 23.08 -5.85
N ALA A 17 -17.34 21.90 -6.48
CA ALA A 17 -16.17 21.02 -6.54
C ALA A 17 -14.95 21.71 -7.16
N ILE A 18 -15.14 22.40 -8.28
CA ILE A 18 -14.06 23.15 -8.95
C ILE A 18 -13.51 24.25 -8.05
N LYS A 19 -14.37 25.06 -7.42
CA LYS A 19 -13.94 26.13 -6.50
C LYS A 19 -13.15 25.58 -5.29
N ILE A 20 -13.60 24.46 -4.73
CA ILE A 20 -12.92 23.80 -3.62
C ILE A 20 -11.55 23.28 -4.07
N ALA A 21 -11.48 22.64 -5.24
CA ALA A 21 -10.24 22.14 -5.83
C ALA A 21 -9.23 23.26 -6.11
N GLU A 22 -9.67 24.43 -6.58
CA GLU A 22 -8.81 25.60 -6.79
C GLU A 22 -8.25 26.15 -5.48
N ARG A 23 -9.07 26.18 -4.42
CA ARG A 23 -8.65 26.62 -3.08
C ARG A 23 -7.61 25.66 -2.45
N ILE A 24 -7.83 24.34 -2.56
CA ILE A 24 -6.94 23.32 -1.97
C ILE A 24 -5.65 23.14 -2.81
N GLY A 25 -5.78 23.25 -4.13
CA GLY A 25 -4.71 23.08 -5.08
C GLY A 25 -4.33 21.61 -5.33
N LEU A 26 -3.73 21.35 -6.49
CA LEU A 26 -3.34 20.01 -6.92
C LEU A 26 -2.04 19.52 -6.25
N PRO A 27 -1.80 18.19 -6.22
CA PRO A 27 -2.79 17.15 -6.49
C PRO A 27 -3.79 16.99 -5.34
N LEU A 28 -4.97 16.48 -5.66
CA LEU A 28 -6.08 16.25 -4.74
C LEU A 28 -6.70 14.88 -4.98
N ILE A 29 -7.46 14.37 -4.00
CA ILE A 29 -8.29 13.17 -4.13
C ILE A 29 -9.75 13.62 -4.22
N VAL A 30 -10.48 13.08 -5.19
CA VAL A 30 -11.94 13.18 -5.24
C VAL A 30 -12.53 11.90 -4.68
N ARG A 31 -13.43 12.01 -3.69
CA ARG A 31 -14.00 10.88 -2.95
C ARG A 31 -15.53 10.96 -2.95
N PRO A 32 -16.24 10.02 -3.60
CA PRO A 32 -17.68 9.91 -3.44
C PRO A 32 -18.04 9.55 -1.99
N SER A 33 -19.18 10.04 -1.50
CA SER A 33 -19.69 9.61 -0.19
C SER A 33 -20.41 8.27 -0.29
N TYR A 34 -20.50 7.56 0.85
CA TYR A 34 -21.23 6.29 1.00
C TYR A 34 -20.81 5.14 0.06
N VAL A 35 -19.60 5.21 -0.51
CA VAL A 35 -19.01 4.12 -1.28
C VAL A 35 -18.08 3.26 -0.42
N LEU A 36 -17.94 1.98 -0.78
CA LEU A 36 -16.97 1.06 -0.22
C LEU A 36 -15.90 0.74 -1.27
N GLY A 37 -14.68 0.43 -0.81
CA GLY A 37 -13.58 0.01 -1.70
C GLY A 37 -12.99 1.13 -2.56
N GLY A 38 -13.27 2.39 -2.25
CA GLY A 38 -12.76 3.52 -3.02
C GLY A 38 -13.39 3.66 -4.42
N ARG A 39 -14.61 3.14 -4.62
CA ARG A 39 -15.31 3.22 -5.90
C ARG A 39 -15.36 4.66 -6.43
N ALA A 40 -14.90 4.85 -7.67
CA ALA A 40 -14.79 6.17 -8.33
C ALA A 40 -13.99 7.23 -7.54
N MET A 41 -13.10 6.80 -6.65
CA MET A 41 -12.08 7.69 -6.09
C MET A 41 -10.96 7.87 -7.10
N GLU A 42 -10.47 9.09 -7.26
CA GLU A 42 -9.39 9.38 -8.21
C GLU A 42 -8.45 10.47 -7.69
N ILE A 43 -7.16 10.33 -8.05
CA ILE A 43 -6.14 11.33 -7.72
C ILE A 43 -5.96 12.27 -8.90
N VAL A 44 -6.41 13.51 -8.73
CA VAL A 44 -6.34 14.55 -9.75
C VAL A 44 -5.02 15.30 -9.60
N HIS A 45 -4.14 15.21 -10.61
CA HIS A 45 -2.89 15.99 -10.62
C HIS A 45 -2.88 17.14 -11.62
N GLU A 46 -3.84 17.22 -12.54
CA GLU A 46 -3.91 18.29 -13.54
C GLU A 46 -5.35 18.82 -13.67
N LYS A 47 -5.49 20.13 -13.92
CA LYS A 47 -6.80 20.82 -13.94
C LYS A 47 -7.74 20.29 -15.03
N ASN A 48 -7.18 19.96 -16.18
CA ASN A 48 -7.85 19.40 -17.36
C ASN A 48 -8.54 18.05 -17.09
N GLN A 49 -8.14 17.31 -16.05
CA GLN A 49 -8.79 16.05 -15.68
C GLN A 49 -9.91 16.23 -14.64
N LEU A 50 -9.89 17.35 -13.90
CA LEU A 50 -10.77 17.57 -12.75
C LEU A 50 -12.25 17.47 -13.12
N LYS A 51 -12.65 18.09 -14.24
CA LYS A 51 -14.06 18.14 -14.65
C LYS A 51 -14.65 16.74 -14.86
N ASN A 52 -13.95 15.89 -15.62
CA ASN A 52 -14.41 14.54 -15.92
C ASN A 52 -14.51 13.69 -14.65
N PHE A 53 -13.49 13.75 -13.78
CA PHE A 53 -13.49 12.98 -12.53
C PHE A 53 -14.57 13.44 -11.54
N VAL A 54 -14.82 14.75 -11.46
CA VAL A 54 -15.92 15.28 -10.64
C VAL A 54 -17.27 14.80 -11.16
N GLU A 55 -17.49 14.81 -12.47
CA GLU A 55 -18.73 14.30 -13.08
C GLU A 55 -18.93 12.79 -12.80
N GLU A 56 -17.88 11.98 -12.92
CA GLU A 56 -17.93 10.56 -12.57
C GLU A 56 -18.17 10.32 -11.08
N ALA A 57 -17.52 11.10 -10.21
CA ALA A 57 -17.70 10.99 -8.76
C ALA A 57 -19.13 11.32 -8.32
N PHE A 58 -19.76 12.35 -8.91
CA PHE A 58 -21.17 12.66 -8.62
C PHE A 58 -22.12 11.58 -9.13
N LYS A 59 -21.85 10.97 -10.29
CA LYS A 59 -22.63 9.81 -10.76
C LYS A 59 -22.56 8.63 -9.80
N ALA A 60 -21.38 8.39 -9.20
CA ALA A 60 -21.18 7.31 -8.24
C ALA A 60 -21.73 7.61 -6.83
N ALA A 61 -21.91 8.88 -6.47
CA ALA A 61 -22.35 9.30 -5.15
C ALA A 61 -23.88 9.23 -4.94
N GLU A 62 -24.67 8.96 -5.98
CA GLU A 62 -26.14 8.76 -5.89
C GLU A 62 -26.81 9.84 -5.01
N ASP A 63 -26.75 11.10 -5.47
CA ASP A 63 -27.23 12.34 -4.81
C ASP A 63 -26.48 12.80 -3.54
N ASN A 64 -25.50 12.03 -3.05
CA ASN A 64 -24.67 12.44 -1.93
C ASN A 64 -23.57 13.43 -2.35
N PRO A 65 -23.09 14.27 -1.41
CA PRO A 65 -21.94 15.13 -1.70
C PRO A 65 -20.68 14.31 -1.98
N ILE A 66 -19.73 14.91 -2.70
CA ILE A 66 -18.38 14.38 -2.83
C ILE A 66 -17.41 15.15 -1.91
N LEU A 67 -16.42 14.45 -1.39
CA LEU A 67 -15.30 15.03 -0.66
C LEU A 67 -14.14 15.30 -1.62
N ILE A 68 -13.46 16.42 -1.40
CA ILE A 68 -12.25 16.80 -2.11
C ILE A 68 -11.18 17.04 -1.06
N ASP A 69 -10.14 16.21 -1.06
CA ASP A 69 -9.07 16.23 -0.07
C ASP A 69 -7.72 16.54 -0.73
N LYS A 70 -6.85 17.27 -0.02
CA LYS A 70 -5.46 17.43 -0.45
C LYS A 70 -4.78 16.06 -0.48
N PHE A 71 -4.18 15.70 -1.62
CA PHE A 71 -3.44 14.45 -1.69
C PHE A 71 -2.11 14.57 -0.95
N ILE A 72 -1.94 13.79 0.11
CA ILE A 72 -0.73 13.76 0.92
C ILE A 72 0.32 12.87 0.21
N ASN A 73 0.99 13.41 -0.81
CA ASN A 73 2.02 12.68 -1.57
C ASN A 73 3.14 12.13 -0.67
N ASN A 74 3.68 10.96 -1.03
CA ASN A 74 4.81 10.32 -0.37
C ASN A 74 4.58 10.12 1.15
N ALA A 75 3.34 9.81 1.54
CA ALA A 75 3.01 9.47 2.91
C ALA A 75 2.94 7.96 3.08
N MET A 76 3.29 7.49 4.26
CA MET A 76 3.05 6.11 4.68
C MET A 76 1.62 5.99 5.19
N GLU A 77 0.88 5.01 4.70
CA GLU A 77 -0.47 4.73 5.20
C GLU A 77 -0.43 3.73 6.37
N VAL A 78 -1.32 3.92 7.33
CA VAL A 78 -1.42 3.11 8.56
C VAL A 78 -2.88 2.81 8.85
N ASP A 79 -3.21 1.53 8.97
CA ASP A 79 -4.50 1.07 9.44
C ASP A 79 -4.44 0.75 10.94
N VAL A 80 -5.48 1.14 11.68
CA VAL A 80 -5.63 0.82 13.10
C VAL A 80 -6.98 0.22 13.35
N ASP A 81 -7.00 -1.05 13.73
CA ASP A 81 -8.21 -1.70 14.22
C ASP A 81 -8.30 -1.55 15.75
N ALA A 82 -9.50 -1.25 16.25
CA ALA A 82 -9.78 -1.07 17.66
C ALA A 82 -11.16 -1.63 18.03
N ILE A 83 -11.33 -1.95 19.32
CA ILE A 83 -12.62 -2.32 19.92
C ILE A 83 -12.88 -1.36 21.07
N SER A 84 -14.10 -0.84 21.18
CA SER A 84 -14.54 0.04 22.26
C SER A 84 -15.78 -0.52 22.93
N ASP A 85 -15.88 -0.48 24.26
CA ASP A 85 -17.14 -0.73 24.98
C ASP A 85 -17.93 0.55 25.29
N GLY A 86 -17.45 1.69 24.80
CA GLY A 86 -17.99 3.02 25.02
C GLY A 86 -17.30 3.79 26.15
N SER A 87 -16.54 3.10 27.00
CA SER A 87 -15.73 3.70 28.07
C SER A 87 -14.24 3.40 27.93
N GLU A 88 -13.91 2.16 27.59
CA GLU A 88 -12.55 1.69 27.33
C GLU A 88 -12.37 1.41 25.84
N VAL A 89 -11.13 1.54 25.37
CA VAL A 89 -10.77 1.31 23.97
C VAL A 89 -9.49 0.47 23.91
N TYR A 90 -9.62 -0.71 23.33
CA TYR A 90 -8.53 -1.62 23.03
C TYR A 90 -8.01 -1.40 21.61
N ILE A 91 -6.71 -1.13 21.47
CA ILE A 91 -6.05 -1.02 20.16
C ILE A 91 -5.68 -2.43 19.69
N ALA A 92 -6.49 -2.96 18.79
CA ALA A 92 -6.39 -4.34 18.34
C ALA A 92 -5.22 -4.59 17.40
N GLY A 93 -4.83 -3.63 16.54
CA GLY A 93 -3.67 -3.76 15.67
C GLY A 93 -3.31 -2.44 15.02
N ILE A 94 -2.02 -2.18 14.82
CA ILE A 94 -1.52 -1.03 14.05
C ILE A 94 -0.73 -1.62 12.89
N MET A 95 -1.23 -1.45 11.68
CA MET A 95 -0.69 -2.06 10.48
C MET A 95 -0.05 -0.97 9.63
N GLN A 96 1.24 -1.10 9.35
CA GLN A 96 1.92 -0.23 8.41
C GLN A 96 1.73 -0.79 7.00
N HIS A 97 1.28 0.03 6.06
CA HIS A 97 1.28 -0.37 4.65
C HIS A 97 2.69 -0.34 4.08
N ILE A 98 2.96 -1.24 3.13
CA ILE A 98 4.21 -1.25 2.36
C ILE A 98 4.12 -0.21 1.25
N GLU A 99 3.00 -0.13 0.55
CA GLU A 99 2.67 0.91 -0.41
C GLU A 99 2.50 2.28 0.27
N GLU A 100 2.81 3.34 -0.48
CA GLU A 100 2.51 4.71 -0.07
C GLU A 100 1.01 5.01 -0.16
N ALA A 101 0.54 5.97 0.64
CA ALA A 101 -0.83 6.46 0.61
C ALA A 101 -1.22 6.92 -0.80
N GLY A 102 -2.42 6.54 -1.22
CA GLY A 102 -2.94 6.72 -2.59
C GLY A 102 -3.06 5.43 -3.38
N ILE A 103 -2.49 4.33 -2.87
CA ILE A 103 -2.92 2.97 -3.21
C ILE A 103 -3.92 2.54 -2.13
N HIS A 104 -5.07 2.03 -2.55
CA HIS A 104 -6.14 1.67 -1.64
C HIS A 104 -5.70 0.60 -0.63
N SER A 105 -6.04 0.79 0.65
CA SER A 105 -5.68 -0.12 1.76
C SER A 105 -5.98 -1.60 1.55
N GLY A 106 -7.00 -1.92 0.75
CA GLY A 106 -7.33 -3.29 0.36
C GLY A 106 -6.30 -3.94 -0.57
N ASP A 107 -5.70 -3.15 -1.46
CA ASP A 107 -4.70 -3.58 -2.45
C ASP A 107 -3.27 -3.46 -1.92
N SER A 108 -3.05 -2.69 -0.85
CA SER A 108 -1.75 -2.59 -0.21
C SER A 108 -1.40 -3.86 0.57
N ALA A 109 -0.13 -4.25 0.48
CA ALA A 109 0.48 -5.10 1.48
C ALA A 109 0.62 -4.31 2.79
N CYS A 110 0.54 -5.01 3.92
CA CYS A 110 0.75 -4.37 5.22
C CYS A 110 1.42 -5.30 6.22
N CYS A 111 2.06 -4.71 7.23
CA CYS A 111 2.79 -5.43 8.26
C CYS A 111 2.29 -5.08 9.67
N LEU A 112 2.16 -6.12 10.50
CA LEU A 112 1.90 -6.05 11.93
C LEU A 112 2.99 -6.87 12.66
N PRO A 113 3.74 -6.29 13.62
CA PRO A 113 3.76 -4.87 13.99
C PRO A 113 4.37 -3.98 12.88
N PRO A 114 4.22 -2.65 12.99
CA PRO A 114 4.89 -1.71 12.08
C PRO A 114 6.41 -1.85 12.13
N VAL A 115 7.08 -1.67 10.98
CA VAL A 115 8.54 -1.88 10.84
C VAL A 115 9.36 -0.59 10.79
N ALA A 116 8.74 0.52 10.39
CA ALA A 116 9.42 1.80 10.15
C ALA A 116 8.82 2.98 10.93
N ILE A 117 7.73 2.77 11.69
CA ILE A 117 7.08 3.82 12.47
C ILE A 117 7.84 4.04 13.78
N LYS A 118 8.23 5.29 14.04
CA LYS A 118 8.86 5.69 15.31
C LYS A 118 7.91 5.44 16.49
N GLU A 119 8.43 4.94 17.61
CA GLU A 119 7.63 4.61 18.80
C GLU A 119 6.78 5.79 19.30
N LYS A 120 7.32 7.02 19.27
CA LYS A 120 6.57 8.25 19.63
C LYS A 120 5.29 8.41 18.79
N LEU A 121 5.35 8.05 17.50
CA LEU A 121 4.20 8.16 16.59
C LEU A 121 3.22 7.01 16.81
N ILE A 122 3.70 5.82 17.15
CA ILE A 122 2.85 4.69 17.54
C ILE A 122 2.03 5.04 18.78
N VAL A 123 2.65 5.64 19.80
CA VAL A 123 1.96 6.13 21.01
C VAL A 123 0.91 7.17 20.66
N GLU A 124 1.26 8.15 19.81
CA GLU A 124 0.32 9.19 19.41
C GLU A 124 -0.85 8.63 18.59
N ILE A 125 -0.61 7.71 17.65
CA ILE A 125 -1.66 7.02 16.90
C ILE A 125 -2.63 6.33 17.85
N LYS A 126 -2.13 5.57 18.84
CA LYS A 126 -2.97 4.93 19.87
C LYS A 126 -3.84 5.97 20.59
N ASN A 127 -3.26 7.10 21.00
CA ASN A 127 -3.98 8.16 21.69
C ASN A 127 -5.06 8.80 20.82
N GLN A 128 -4.77 9.10 19.54
CA GLN A 128 -5.73 9.65 18.61
C GLN A 128 -6.87 8.66 18.33
N THR A 129 -6.56 7.39 18.14
CA THR A 129 -7.57 6.34 17.93
C THR A 129 -8.50 6.23 19.13
N LYS A 130 -7.98 6.24 20.37
CA LYS A 130 -8.81 6.24 21.58
C LYS A 130 -9.73 7.47 21.66
N LYS A 131 -9.19 8.66 21.39
CA LYS A 131 -9.97 9.91 21.37
C LYS A 131 -11.10 9.86 20.33
N LEU A 132 -10.82 9.34 19.13
CA LEU A 132 -11.81 9.18 18.07
C LEU A 132 -12.92 8.20 18.48
N ALA A 133 -12.56 7.02 19.01
CA ALA A 133 -13.53 6.01 19.44
C ALA A 133 -14.53 6.56 20.46
N LEU A 134 -14.03 7.25 21.49
CA LEU A 134 -14.87 7.82 22.55
C LEU A 134 -15.73 8.97 22.05
N ALA A 135 -15.17 9.86 21.23
CA ALA A 135 -15.90 11.00 20.68
C ALA A 135 -17.02 10.58 19.70
N LEU A 136 -16.79 9.52 18.93
CA LEU A 136 -17.77 8.92 18.03
C LEU A 136 -18.71 7.94 18.74
N LYS A 137 -18.56 7.75 20.06
CA LYS A 137 -19.37 6.85 20.90
C LYS A 137 -19.40 5.41 20.37
N VAL A 138 -18.27 4.94 19.86
CA VAL A 138 -18.16 3.58 19.30
C VAL A 138 -18.42 2.55 20.41
N LYS A 139 -19.27 1.56 20.09
CA LYS A 139 -19.44 0.30 20.82
C LYS A 139 -19.27 -0.86 19.84
N GLY A 140 -18.26 -1.70 20.05
CA GLY A 140 -17.81 -2.70 19.08
C GLY A 140 -16.59 -2.25 18.30
N PHE A 141 -16.53 -2.58 17.01
CA PHE A 141 -15.36 -2.30 16.17
C PHE A 141 -15.27 -0.86 15.69
N MET A 142 -14.04 -0.41 15.52
CA MET A 142 -13.67 0.76 14.74
C MET A 142 -12.36 0.49 14.00
N ASN A 143 -12.27 1.00 12.79
CA ASN A 143 -11.02 1.10 12.04
C ASN A 143 -10.72 2.58 11.76
N VAL A 144 -9.45 2.96 11.89
CA VAL A 144 -8.98 4.31 11.55
C VAL A 144 -7.82 4.19 10.58
N GLN A 145 -7.88 4.96 9.50
CA GLN A 145 -6.79 5.09 8.54
C GLN A 145 -6.07 6.41 8.77
N TYR A 146 -4.74 6.34 8.84
CA TYR A 146 -3.85 7.48 9.00
C TYR A 146 -2.85 7.56 7.85
N ALA A 147 -2.42 8.78 7.54
CA ALA A 147 -1.23 9.05 6.74
C ALA A 147 -0.14 9.65 7.63
N ILE A 148 1.09 9.16 7.52
CA ILE A 148 2.26 9.75 8.17
C ILE A 148 3.17 10.37 7.12
N LYS A 149 3.44 11.67 7.26
CA LYS A 149 4.38 12.40 6.42
C LYS A 149 5.21 13.36 7.27
N ASN A 150 6.54 13.29 7.12
CA ASN A 150 7.47 14.14 7.88
C ASN A 150 7.22 14.09 9.41
N ASP A 151 7.01 12.89 9.97
CA ASP A 151 6.61 12.66 11.37
C ASP A 151 5.26 13.27 11.80
N GLU A 152 4.45 13.77 10.87
CA GLU A 152 3.11 14.28 11.17
C GLU A 152 2.04 13.25 10.81
N ILE A 153 1.09 13.04 11.73
CA ILE A 153 -0.01 12.09 11.60
C ILE A 153 -1.26 12.84 11.13
N TYR A 154 -1.84 12.41 10.01
CA TYR A 154 -3.07 12.93 9.44
C TYR A 154 -4.14 11.84 9.49
N VAL A 155 -5.34 12.14 9.98
CA VAL A 155 -6.49 11.24 9.90
C VAL A 155 -7.03 11.25 8.47
N ILE A 156 -7.14 10.08 7.84
CA ILE A 156 -7.75 9.91 6.51
C ILE A 156 -9.25 9.71 6.67
N GLU A 157 -9.63 8.65 7.40
CA GLU A 157 -11.03 8.31 7.65
C GLU A 157 -11.19 7.46 8.92
N VAL A 158 -12.42 7.39 9.43
CA VAL A 158 -12.81 6.50 10.52
C VAL A 158 -14.02 5.68 10.07
N ASN A 159 -13.88 4.36 10.18
CA ASN A 159 -14.92 3.39 9.89
C ASN A 159 -15.43 2.80 11.22
N PRO A 160 -16.57 3.24 11.77
CA PRO A 160 -17.11 2.74 13.06
C PRO A 160 -17.79 1.36 12.89
N ARG A 161 -17.06 0.41 12.31
CA ARG A 161 -17.49 -0.95 12.01
C ARG A 161 -16.27 -1.88 11.91
N ALA A 162 -16.52 -3.17 11.72
CA ALA A 162 -15.47 -4.10 11.35
C ALA A 162 -14.85 -3.73 9.99
N SER A 163 -13.52 -3.75 9.93
CA SER A 163 -12.75 -3.65 8.69
C SER A 163 -12.43 -5.04 8.14
N ARG A 164 -11.96 -5.08 6.88
CA ARG A 164 -11.48 -6.32 6.25
C ARG A 164 -10.23 -6.88 6.91
N THR A 165 -9.47 -6.06 7.66
CA THR A 165 -8.22 -6.45 8.32
C THR A 165 -8.43 -7.17 9.65
N VAL A 166 -9.64 -7.13 10.23
CA VAL A 166 -9.95 -7.79 11.52
C VAL A 166 -9.55 -9.28 11.55
N PRO A 167 -9.84 -10.11 10.53
CA PRO A 167 -9.39 -11.51 10.50
C PRO A 167 -7.86 -11.63 10.49
N PHE A 168 -7.16 -10.82 9.68
CA PHE A 168 -5.70 -10.77 9.64
C PHE A 168 -5.11 -10.42 11.02
N VAL A 169 -5.60 -9.36 11.67
CA VAL A 169 -5.14 -8.95 13.01
C VAL A 169 -5.43 -10.02 14.05
N SER A 170 -6.61 -10.64 13.99
CA SER A 170 -7.00 -11.72 14.91
C SER A 170 -6.05 -12.91 14.79
N LYS A 171 -5.74 -13.32 13.55
CA LYS A 171 -4.81 -14.43 13.27
C LYS A 171 -3.38 -14.08 13.59
N ALA A 172 -2.95 -12.83 13.39
CA ALA A 172 -1.61 -12.38 13.73
C ALA A 172 -1.36 -12.32 15.24
N LYS A 173 -2.38 -12.02 16.05
CA LYS A 173 -2.25 -11.89 17.51
C LYS A 173 -2.71 -13.12 18.32
N GLY A 174 -3.41 -14.06 17.69
CA GLY A 174 -4.03 -15.19 18.40
C GLY A 174 -5.22 -14.77 19.28
N ILE A 175 -5.91 -13.67 18.92
CA ILE A 175 -7.05 -13.12 19.69
C ILE A 175 -8.31 -13.16 18.82
N PRO A 176 -9.44 -13.74 19.29
CA PRO A 176 -10.67 -13.84 18.51
C PRO A 176 -11.46 -12.51 18.54
N LEU A 177 -10.93 -11.47 17.90
CA LEU A 177 -11.45 -10.10 18.00
C LEU A 177 -12.94 -9.97 17.66
N ALA A 178 -13.41 -10.67 16.62
CA ALA A 178 -14.83 -10.61 16.22
C ALA A 178 -15.77 -11.19 17.29
N LYS A 179 -15.35 -12.26 17.98
CA LYS A 179 -16.10 -12.84 19.11
C LYS A 179 -16.12 -11.89 20.30
N ILE A 180 -15.03 -11.18 20.56
CA ILE A 180 -14.93 -10.20 21.65
C ILE A 180 -15.82 -8.99 21.34
N ALA A 181 -15.66 -8.39 20.15
CA ALA A 181 -16.44 -7.21 19.76
C ALA A 181 -17.95 -7.46 19.73
N SER A 182 -18.40 -8.64 19.29
CA SER A 182 -19.82 -9.00 19.32
C SER A 182 -20.39 -9.09 20.74
N ARG A 183 -19.64 -9.67 21.69
CA ARG A 183 -20.03 -9.69 23.11
C ARG A 183 -20.01 -8.30 23.74
N VAL A 184 -19.06 -7.45 23.34
CA VAL A 184 -19.03 -6.04 23.75
C VAL A 184 -20.26 -5.29 23.23
N MET A 185 -20.64 -5.49 21.97
CA MET A 185 -21.88 -4.92 21.42
C MET A 185 -23.13 -5.43 22.15
N ALA A 186 -23.10 -6.65 22.68
CA ALA A 186 -24.16 -7.22 23.51
C ALA A 186 -24.15 -6.74 24.98
N GLY A 187 -23.22 -5.85 25.37
CA GLY A 187 -23.19 -5.19 26.67
C GLY A 187 -22.10 -5.67 27.64
N GLU A 188 -21.22 -6.59 27.24
CA GLU A 188 -20.06 -6.95 28.07
C GLU A 188 -18.96 -5.88 28.04
N LYS A 189 -18.27 -5.68 29.16
CA LYS A 189 -17.12 -4.77 29.25
C LYS A 189 -15.85 -5.41 28.68
N LEU A 190 -14.95 -4.59 28.13
CA LEU A 190 -13.66 -5.05 27.60
C LEU A 190 -12.79 -5.71 28.67
N SER A 191 -12.86 -5.23 29.92
CA SER A 191 -12.17 -5.80 31.09
C SER A 191 -12.48 -7.27 31.38
N LYS A 192 -13.53 -7.86 30.80
CA LYS A 192 -13.84 -9.30 30.94
C LYS A 192 -13.01 -10.22 30.03
N PHE A 193 -12.26 -9.66 29.08
CA PHE A 193 -11.57 -10.44 28.05
C PHE A 193 -10.05 -10.41 28.25
N ASP A 194 -9.41 -11.55 28.01
CA ASP A 194 -7.96 -11.61 27.86
C ASP A 194 -7.55 -11.03 26.49
N LEU A 195 -6.98 -9.84 26.52
CA LEU A 195 -6.56 -9.07 25.35
C LEU A 195 -5.02 -9.08 25.17
N ILE A 196 -4.33 -9.97 25.88
CA ILE A 196 -2.88 -10.13 25.78
C ILE A 196 -2.53 -10.63 24.38
N ASN A 197 -1.56 -9.96 23.75
CA ASN A 197 -1.02 -10.40 22.46
C ASN A 197 -0.25 -11.71 22.65
N LYS A 198 -0.71 -12.79 22.02
CA LYS A 198 -0.08 -14.11 22.11
C LYS A 198 1.08 -14.28 21.13
N ASN A 199 1.22 -13.35 20.18
CA ASN A 199 2.32 -13.36 19.22
C ASN A 199 3.65 -13.05 19.91
N LYS A 200 4.56 -14.04 19.90
CA LYS A 200 5.92 -13.97 20.46
C LYS A 200 6.91 -13.27 19.52
N ASN A 201 6.73 -11.96 19.30
CA ASN A 201 7.64 -11.10 18.51
C ASN A 201 7.82 -11.51 17.03
N MET A 202 6.75 -11.99 16.40
CA MET A 202 6.71 -12.31 14.98
C MET A 202 6.05 -11.18 14.18
N PHE A 203 6.56 -10.97 12.97
CA PHE A 203 5.92 -10.18 11.94
C PHE A 203 4.88 -11.00 11.20
N ALA A 204 3.72 -10.42 11.00
CA ALA A 204 2.69 -10.86 10.08
C ALA A 204 2.62 -9.86 8.93
N VAL A 205 2.73 -10.34 7.69
CA VAL A 205 2.60 -9.54 6.48
C VAL A 205 1.38 -10.03 5.70
N LYS A 206 0.46 -9.12 5.42
CA LYS A 206 -0.65 -9.32 4.49
C LYS A 206 -0.19 -8.94 3.09
N GLU A 207 -0.56 -9.71 2.08
CA GLU A 207 -0.44 -9.33 0.68
C GLU A 207 -1.78 -9.56 -0.04
N ALA A 208 -2.12 -8.68 -0.98
CA ALA A 208 -3.32 -8.74 -1.80
C ALA A 208 -3.13 -9.69 -2.99
N VAL A 209 -4.22 -10.38 -3.36
CA VAL A 209 -4.29 -11.26 -4.53
C VAL A 209 -5.20 -10.64 -5.57
N PHE A 210 -4.68 -10.47 -6.78
CA PHE A 210 -5.34 -9.73 -7.86
C PHE A 210 -5.87 -10.65 -8.96
N PRO A 211 -7.05 -10.34 -9.54
CA PRO A 211 -7.65 -11.12 -10.62
C PRO A 211 -7.12 -10.69 -12.00
N PHE A 212 -6.00 -9.97 -12.09
CA PHE A 212 -5.54 -9.38 -13.36
C PHE A 212 -5.30 -10.40 -14.48
N ASN A 213 -4.93 -11.63 -14.13
CA ASN A 213 -4.81 -12.73 -15.09
C ASN A 213 -6.14 -13.15 -15.75
N LYS A 214 -7.29 -12.80 -15.16
CA LYS A 214 -8.62 -13.03 -15.72
C LYS A 214 -9.06 -11.92 -16.69
N PHE A 215 -8.42 -10.75 -16.65
CA PHE A 215 -8.83 -9.57 -17.41
C PHE A 215 -7.65 -8.99 -18.21
N PRO A 216 -7.23 -9.65 -19.31
CA PRO A 216 -5.98 -9.31 -20.02
C PRO A 216 -5.96 -7.91 -20.64
N ASN A 217 -7.13 -7.27 -20.81
CA ASN A 217 -7.26 -5.94 -21.40
C ASN A 217 -7.37 -4.81 -20.38
N VAL A 218 -7.31 -5.13 -19.08
CA VAL A 218 -7.36 -4.14 -17.99
C VAL A 218 -5.94 -3.73 -17.59
N ASP A 219 -5.75 -2.44 -17.31
CA ASP A 219 -4.49 -1.95 -16.76
C ASP A 219 -4.35 -2.36 -15.29
N VAL A 220 -3.23 -2.99 -14.98
CA VAL A 220 -2.89 -3.56 -13.67
C VAL A 220 -2.29 -2.52 -12.72
N LEU A 221 -2.48 -1.23 -13.03
CA LEU A 221 -2.05 -0.12 -12.20
C LEU A 221 -2.91 -0.06 -10.93
N LEU A 222 -2.25 -0.01 -9.78
CA LEU A 222 -2.90 0.23 -8.48
C LEU A 222 -3.18 1.72 -8.29
N GLY A 223 -4.24 2.01 -7.56
CA GLY A 223 -4.69 3.38 -7.31
C GLY A 223 -5.62 3.45 -6.09
N PRO A 224 -6.37 4.55 -5.94
CA PRO A 224 -7.26 4.77 -4.80
C PRO A 224 -8.52 3.88 -4.78
N GLU A 225 -8.82 3.18 -5.88
CA GLU A 225 -9.87 2.17 -5.96
C GLU A 225 -9.30 0.74 -5.82
N MET A 226 -9.97 -0.09 -5.01
CA MET A 226 -9.59 -1.48 -4.75
C MET A 226 -9.87 -2.39 -5.95
N LYS A 227 -8.89 -3.23 -6.32
CA LYS A 227 -9.00 -4.21 -7.42
C LYS A 227 -8.74 -5.66 -6.98
N SER A 228 -8.18 -5.87 -5.80
CA SER A 228 -7.90 -7.20 -5.26
C SER A 228 -9.18 -7.97 -4.90
N THR A 229 -9.12 -9.30 -4.99
CA THR A 229 -10.24 -10.20 -4.69
C THR A 229 -9.98 -11.07 -3.46
N GLY A 230 -8.75 -11.13 -2.99
CA GLY A 230 -8.35 -11.94 -1.85
C GLY A 230 -7.05 -11.44 -1.23
N GLU A 231 -6.62 -12.13 -0.18
CA GLU A 231 -5.38 -11.82 0.52
C GLU A 231 -4.74 -13.07 1.08
N VAL A 232 -3.43 -13.00 1.30
CA VAL A 232 -2.61 -14.04 1.92
C VAL A 232 -1.79 -13.46 3.06
N MET A 233 -1.26 -14.34 3.91
CA MET A 233 -0.53 -13.97 5.11
C MET A 233 0.80 -14.72 5.20
N GLY A 234 1.90 -13.99 5.35
CA GLY A 234 3.20 -14.53 5.72
C GLY A 234 3.53 -14.21 7.17
N ILE A 235 3.98 -15.20 7.95
CA ILE A 235 4.39 -15.02 9.35
C ILE A 235 5.83 -15.49 9.54
N ASP A 236 6.67 -14.67 10.16
CA ASP A 236 8.03 -15.02 10.55
C ASP A 236 8.56 -14.08 11.65
N LYS A 237 9.61 -14.48 12.37
CA LYS A 237 10.35 -13.61 13.31
C LYS A 237 11.15 -12.53 12.57
N ASP A 238 11.46 -12.76 11.31
CA ASP A 238 12.12 -11.81 10.43
C ASP A 238 11.14 -11.17 9.44
N PHE A 239 11.12 -9.84 9.36
CA PHE A 239 10.24 -9.12 8.44
C PHE A 239 10.45 -9.54 6.98
N GLY A 240 11.71 -9.68 6.53
CA GLY A 240 12.02 -10.07 5.17
C GLY A 240 11.49 -11.45 4.81
N LEU A 241 11.62 -12.44 5.70
CA LEU A 241 11.02 -13.76 5.51
C LEU A 241 9.48 -13.73 5.56
N ALA A 242 8.88 -12.94 6.45
CA ALA A 242 7.43 -12.78 6.52
C ALA A 242 6.89 -12.18 5.20
N PHE A 243 7.56 -11.15 4.68
CA PHE A 243 7.25 -10.54 3.38
C PHE A 243 7.47 -11.54 2.23
N ALA A 244 8.60 -12.25 2.19
CA ALA A 244 8.86 -13.25 1.16
C ALA A 244 7.79 -14.37 1.16
N LYS A 245 7.35 -14.82 2.33
CA LYS A 245 6.25 -15.79 2.47
C LYS A 245 4.93 -15.26 1.91
N SER A 246 4.57 -14.01 2.20
CA SER A 246 3.35 -13.41 1.65
C SER A 246 3.43 -13.30 0.12
N GLN A 247 4.57 -12.91 -0.43
CA GLN A 247 4.81 -12.85 -1.87
C GLN A 247 4.69 -14.23 -2.53
N ILE A 248 5.30 -15.28 -1.95
CA ILE A 248 5.19 -16.65 -2.46
C ILE A 248 3.72 -17.10 -2.47
N ALA A 249 3.00 -16.86 -1.37
CA ALA A 249 1.59 -17.24 -1.24
C ALA A 249 0.69 -16.49 -2.24
N ALA A 250 1.03 -15.23 -2.58
CA ALA A 250 0.32 -14.45 -3.60
C ALA A 250 0.69 -14.85 -5.04
N GLY A 251 1.58 -15.83 -5.23
CA GLY A 251 2.05 -16.28 -6.54
C GLY A 251 3.14 -15.38 -7.16
N ASN A 252 3.79 -14.55 -6.34
CA ASN A 252 4.77 -13.53 -6.75
C ASN A 252 6.16 -13.78 -6.12
N SER A 253 6.68 -15.00 -6.24
CA SER A 253 7.93 -15.40 -5.57
C SER A 253 9.11 -14.48 -5.90
N LEU A 254 9.81 -14.00 -4.88
CA LEU A 254 10.95 -13.10 -5.05
C LEU A 254 12.19 -13.85 -5.57
N PRO A 255 12.92 -13.29 -6.55
CA PRO A 255 14.15 -13.90 -7.05
C PRO A 255 15.30 -13.73 -6.06
N THR A 256 16.25 -14.67 -6.05
CA THR A 256 17.52 -14.50 -5.29
C THR A 256 18.70 -14.15 -6.18
N LYS A 257 18.55 -14.11 -7.50
CA LYS A 257 19.60 -13.67 -8.44
C LYS A 257 18.98 -13.35 -9.80
N GLY A 258 19.74 -12.72 -10.68
CA GLY A 258 19.36 -12.51 -12.07
C GLY A 258 19.55 -11.07 -12.52
N LEU A 259 18.80 -10.67 -13.54
CA LEU A 259 18.82 -9.31 -14.09
C LEU A 259 17.63 -8.52 -13.52
N ALA A 260 17.92 -7.44 -12.80
CA ALA A 260 16.92 -6.51 -12.31
C ALA A 260 16.77 -5.35 -13.30
N PHE A 261 15.54 -5.07 -13.74
CA PHE A 261 15.21 -3.90 -14.53
C PHE A 261 14.76 -2.74 -13.63
N ILE A 262 15.32 -1.54 -13.86
CA ILE A 262 15.02 -0.34 -13.08
C ILE A 262 14.57 0.81 -14.00
N SER A 263 13.43 1.42 -13.69
CA SER A 263 12.91 2.59 -14.41
C SER A 263 12.25 3.58 -13.45
N LEU A 264 12.89 4.72 -13.22
CA LEU A 264 12.51 5.64 -12.15
C LEU A 264 12.02 7.00 -12.67
N LYS A 265 11.12 7.62 -11.92
CA LYS A 265 10.85 9.06 -12.01
C LYS A 265 12.09 9.85 -11.58
N ASP A 266 12.26 11.06 -12.10
CA ASP A 266 13.43 11.89 -11.80
C ASP A 266 13.61 12.11 -10.29
N LYS A 267 12.52 12.37 -9.56
CA LYS A 267 12.54 12.54 -8.10
C LYS A 267 13.05 11.33 -7.31
N HIS A 268 12.99 10.12 -7.89
CA HIS A 268 13.43 8.89 -7.22
C HIS A 268 14.83 8.45 -7.66
N LYS A 269 15.49 9.15 -8.61
CA LYS A 269 16.80 8.71 -9.13
C LYS A 269 17.88 8.70 -8.05
N ASN A 270 17.89 9.68 -7.15
CA ASN A 270 18.86 9.74 -6.05
C ASN A 270 18.72 8.53 -5.11
N GLU A 271 17.49 8.23 -4.71
CA GLU A 271 17.17 7.05 -3.89
C GLU A 271 17.45 5.74 -4.66
N GLY A 272 17.21 5.74 -5.97
CA GLY A 272 17.47 4.64 -6.89
C GLY A 272 18.95 4.23 -6.99
N ILE A 273 19.89 5.13 -6.70
CA ILE A 273 21.32 4.79 -6.65
C ILE A 273 21.59 3.83 -5.49
N ASN A 274 21.03 4.11 -4.30
CA ASN A 274 21.19 3.23 -3.14
C ASN A 274 20.51 1.89 -3.35
N LEU A 275 19.33 1.89 -3.98
CA LEU A 275 18.64 0.68 -4.41
C LEU A 275 19.51 -0.17 -5.35
N ALA A 276 20.14 0.45 -6.35
CA ALA A 276 21.02 -0.22 -7.30
C ALA A 276 22.26 -0.84 -6.61
N LYS A 277 22.88 -0.13 -5.65
CA LYS A 277 23.99 -0.68 -4.85
C LYS A 277 23.58 -1.94 -4.11
N LYS A 278 22.47 -1.89 -3.38
CA LYS A 278 21.94 -3.05 -2.64
C LYS A 278 21.62 -4.24 -3.55
N LEU A 279 21.07 -4.00 -4.75
CA LEU A 279 20.83 -5.08 -5.72
C LEU A 279 22.14 -5.75 -6.17
N VAL A 280 23.18 -4.97 -6.44
CA VAL A 280 24.50 -5.51 -6.83
C VAL A 280 25.15 -6.27 -5.68
N GLU A 281 25.07 -5.77 -4.45
CA GLU A 281 25.52 -6.49 -3.24
C GLU A 281 24.78 -7.83 -3.07
N LEU A 282 23.51 -7.88 -3.51
CA LEU A 282 22.71 -9.10 -3.59
C LEU A 282 22.93 -9.86 -4.92
N ASN A 283 24.07 -9.70 -5.61
CA ASN A 283 24.43 -10.43 -6.84
C ASN A 283 23.42 -10.32 -8.00
N PHE A 284 22.71 -9.20 -8.11
CA PHE A 284 21.93 -8.89 -9.31
C PHE A 284 22.80 -8.14 -10.33
N THR A 285 22.58 -8.46 -11.60
CA THR A 285 23.00 -7.57 -12.69
C THR A 285 21.87 -6.58 -12.95
N LEU A 286 22.21 -5.39 -13.45
CA LEU A 286 21.25 -4.31 -13.64
C LEU A 286 21.05 -3.98 -15.11
N CYS A 287 19.79 -3.75 -15.49
CA CYS A 287 19.46 -2.97 -16.68
C CYS A 287 18.46 -1.87 -16.34
N ALA A 288 18.46 -0.79 -17.11
CA ALA A 288 17.59 0.34 -16.83
C ALA A 288 17.27 1.16 -18.09
N THR A 289 16.19 1.94 -18.02
CA THR A 289 15.92 2.96 -19.05
C THR A 289 17.02 4.02 -19.04
N GLU A 290 17.31 4.61 -20.20
CA GLU A 290 18.46 5.51 -20.42
C GLU A 290 18.70 6.52 -19.28
N GLY A 291 17.68 7.30 -18.92
CA GLY A 291 17.81 8.31 -17.87
C GLY A 291 18.07 7.75 -16.47
N THR A 292 17.64 6.52 -16.20
CA THR A 292 17.90 5.81 -14.93
C THR A 292 19.29 5.16 -14.97
N ALA A 293 19.64 4.51 -16.08
CA ALA A 293 20.97 3.92 -16.30
C ALA A 293 22.07 4.97 -16.17
N ASN A 294 21.93 6.12 -16.83
CA ASN A 294 22.90 7.21 -16.76
C ASN A 294 23.11 7.71 -15.31
N ALA A 295 22.06 7.76 -14.49
CA ALA A 295 22.18 8.17 -13.09
C ALA A 295 22.93 7.13 -12.23
N ILE A 296 22.68 5.84 -12.50
CA ILE A 296 23.34 4.72 -11.82
C ILE A 296 24.82 4.62 -12.25
N GLU A 297 25.11 4.71 -13.55
CA GLU A 297 26.47 4.62 -14.11
C GLU A 297 27.38 5.77 -13.66
N LYS A 298 26.84 6.99 -13.55
CA LYS A 298 27.56 8.14 -12.99
C LYS A 298 28.06 7.93 -11.56
N ASN A 299 27.48 6.97 -10.84
CA ASN A 299 27.88 6.60 -9.48
C ASN A 299 28.73 5.31 -9.43
N GLY A 300 29.34 4.92 -10.56
CA GLY A 300 30.28 3.80 -10.64
C GLY A 300 29.63 2.41 -10.66
N ILE A 301 28.31 2.33 -10.85
CA ILE A 301 27.59 1.05 -10.85
C ILE A 301 27.27 0.65 -12.28
N LYS A 302 27.71 -0.54 -12.69
CA LYS A 302 27.46 -1.07 -14.04
C LYS A 302 25.95 -1.32 -14.25
N CYS A 303 25.36 -0.70 -15.27
CA CYS A 303 23.94 -0.86 -15.58
C CYS A 303 23.68 -0.83 -17.09
N LYS A 304 23.21 -1.95 -17.65
CA LYS A 304 22.93 -2.02 -19.10
C LYS A 304 21.72 -1.15 -19.48
N LYS A 305 21.87 -0.30 -20.50
CA LYS A 305 20.75 0.45 -21.06
C LYS A 305 19.78 -0.47 -21.81
N VAL A 306 18.49 -0.23 -21.65
CA VAL A 306 17.42 -0.90 -22.41
C VAL A 306 16.35 0.12 -22.82
N ASN A 307 15.85 -0.02 -24.04
CA ASN A 307 14.86 0.89 -24.59
C ASN A 307 13.48 0.68 -23.94
N LYS A 308 12.71 1.77 -23.90
CA LYS A 308 11.26 1.70 -23.73
C LYS A 308 10.63 1.21 -25.04
N VAL A 309 9.35 0.84 -25.01
CA VAL A 309 8.66 0.37 -26.22
C VAL A 309 8.70 1.46 -27.31
N SER A 310 8.48 2.72 -26.94
CA SER A 310 8.60 3.87 -27.84
C SER A 310 10.02 4.15 -28.36
N GLY A 311 11.04 3.49 -27.82
CA GLY A 311 12.46 3.74 -28.12
C GLY A 311 13.09 2.76 -29.12
N GLY A 312 12.31 1.83 -29.67
CA GLY A 312 12.78 0.83 -30.64
C GLY A 312 13.39 -0.44 -30.02
N SER A 313 13.54 -1.48 -30.82
CA SER A 313 13.99 -2.81 -30.39
C SER A 313 15.52 -2.97 -30.34
N PRO A 314 16.07 -3.81 -29.43
CA PRO A 314 15.36 -4.54 -28.39
C PRO A 314 14.92 -3.62 -27.23
N HIS A 315 13.64 -3.69 -26.87
CA HIS A 315 13.05 -2.92 -25.75
C HIS A 315 12.71 -3.82 -24.57
N ILE A 316 12.36 -3.24 -23.41
CA ILE A 316 12.12 -3.98 -22.17
C ILE A 316 11.13 -5.15 -22.29
N VAL A 317 10.06 -5.01 -23.09
CA VAL A 317 9.10 -6.10 -23.30
C VAL A 317 9.74 -7.30 -24.02
N ASP A 318 10.70 -7.08 -24.92
CA ASP A 318 11.43 -8.16 -25.61
C ASP A 318 12.30 -8.92 -24.62
N VAL A 319 12.97 -8.20 -23.72
CA VAL A 319 13.85 -8.78 -22.70
C VAL A 319 13.04 -9.57 -21.66
N LEU A 320 11.85 -9.09 -21.30
CA LEU A 320 10.89 -9.81 -20.44
C LEU A 320 10.40 -11.10 -21.11
N ASN A 321 9.97 -11.02 -22.37
CA ASN A 321 9.47 -12.17 -23.13
C ASN A 321 10.57 -13.21 -23.38
N ALA A 322 11.82 -12.78 -23.50
CA ALA A 322 12.99 -13.67 -23.53
C ALA A 322 13.35 -14.28 -22.16
N LYS A 323 12.53 -14.07 -21.12
CA LYS A 323 12.71 -14.59 -19.75
C LYS A 323 14.02 -14.19 -19.08
N LYS A 324 14.60 -13.04 -19.47
CA LYS A 324 15.89 -12.58 -18.94
C LYS A 324 15.77 -11.73 -17.68
N ILE A 325 14.63 -11.08 -17.45
CA ILE A 325 14.41 -10.22 -16.27
C ILE A 325 13.88 -11.05 -15.11
N ALA A 326 14.51 -10.92 -13.95
CA ALA A 326 14.11 -11.59 -12.71
C ALA A 326 13.30 -10.67 -11.77
N LEU A 327 13.52 -9.36 -11.83
CA LEU A 327 12.85 -8.36 -10.99
C LEU A 327 12.61 -7.09 -11.80
N VAL A 328 11.44 -6.49 -11.68
CA VAL A 328 11.10 -5.23 -12.34
C VAL A 328 10.76 -4.19 -11.28
N ILE A 329 11.51 -3.08 -11.27
CA ILE A 329 11.26 -1.92 -10.42
C ILE A 329 10.95 -0.73 -11.30
N ASN A 330 9.69 -0.31 -11.30
CA ASN A 330 9.23 0.82 -12.10
C ASN A 330 8.39 1.78 -11.26
N THR A 331 9.03 2.85 -10.80
CA THR A 331 8.31 4.01 -10.24
C THR A 331 7.88 5.00 -11.32
N GLY A 332 8.30 4.73 -12.57
CA GLY A 332 7.99 5.46 -13.77
C GLY A 332 6.52 5.43 -14.15
N GLY A 333 6.08 6.56 -14.69
CA GLY A 333 4.71 6.81 -15.12
C GLY A 333 4.57 8.32 -15.33
N GLY A 334 3.99 8.71 -16.45
CA GLY A 334 3.76 10.10 -16.81
C GLY A 334 2.57 10.15 -17.77
N LYS A 335 1.89 11.29 -17.81
CA LYS A 335 0.57 11.39 -18.45
C LYS A 335 0.59 11.63 -19.97
N ARG A 336 1.78 11.83 -20.55
CA ARG A 336 1.92 11.86 -22.02
C ARG A 336 1.54 10.48 -22.56
N ALA A 337 0.67 10.43 -23.58
CA ALA A 337 0.07 9.20 -24.10
C ALA A 337 1.10 8.07 -24.33
N TYR A 338 2.25 8.38 -24.94
CA TYR A 338 3.32 7.40 -25.17
C TYR A 338 3.94 6.84 -23.88
N ARG A 339 4.08 7.65 -22.81
CA ARG A 339 4.60 7.18 -21.51
C ARG A 339 3.59 6.30 -20.78
N VAL A 340 2.30 6.58 -20.95
CA VAL A 340 1.23 5.73 -20.42
C VAL A 340 1.28 4.39 -21.13
N GLN A 341 1.28 4.38 -22.47
CA GLN A 341 1.37 3.16 -23.28
C GLN A 341 2.62 2.33 -22.99
N ASP A 342 3.80 2.97 -22.87
CA ASP A 342 5.05 2.29 -22.47
C ASP A 342 4.90 1.60 -21.11
N SER A 343 4.32 2.32 -20.14
CA SER A 343 4.19 1.83 -18.77
C SER A 343 3.15 0.71 -18.69
N THR A 344 2.02 0.84 -19.39
CA THR A 344 0.98 -0.20 -19.47
C THR A 344 1.52 -1.46 -20.14
N SER A 345 2.26 -1.32 -21.25
CA SER A 345 2.91 -2.45 -21.93
C SER A 345 3.90 -3.17 -21.03
N LEU A 346 4.75 -2.43 -20.31
CA LEU A 346 5.68 -2.99 -19.33
C LEU A 346 4.96 -3.76 -18.23
N ARG A 347 3.94 -3.14 -17.61
CA ARG A 347 3.14 -3.75 -16.54
C ARG A 347 2.51 -5.06 -16.99
N ARG A 348 1.86 -5.05 -18.15
CA ARG A 348 1.22 -6.24 -18.74
C ARG A 348 2.24 -7.33 -19.04
N ALA A 349 3.35 -6.99 -19.69
CA ALA A 349 4.41 -7.97 -19.97
C ALA A 349 4.99 -8.57 -18.68
N THR A 350 5.17 -7.76 -17.64
CA THR A 350 5.68 -8.21 -16.33
C THR A 350 4.71 -9.22 -15.68
N LEU A 351 3.41 -8.91 -15.67
CA LEU A 351 2.38 -9.82 -15.17
C LEU A 351 2.33 -11.15 -15.95
N ILE A 352 2.31 -11.10 -17.28
CA ILE A 352 2.28 -12.29 -18.15
C ILE A 352 3.51 -13.17 -17.90
N ASN A 353 4.67 -12.54 -17.71
CA ASN A 353 5.91 -13.25 -17.46
C ASN A 353 6.07 -13.73 -16.00
N LYS A 354 5.12 -13.40 -15.10
CA LYS A 354 5.14 -13.73 -13.67
C LYS A 354 6.41 -13.25 -12.97
N VAL A 355 6.85 -12.05 -13.34
CA VAL A 355 8.05 -11.42 -12.75
C VAL A 355 7.61 -10.47 -11.64
N PRO A 356 8.22 -10.51 -10.44
CA PRO A 356 7.89 -9.57 -9.40
C PRO A 356 8.07 -8.12 -9.82
N TYR A 357 7.06 -7.30 -9.47
CA TYR A 357 6.91 -5.94 -9.94
C TYR A 357 6.73 -4.95 -8.78
N CYS A 358 7.65 -4.00 -8.66
CA CYS A 358 7.57 -2.92 -7.68
C CYS A 358 7.19 -1.61 -8.38
N THR A 359 6.09 -0.99 -7.96
CA THR A 359 5.54 0.24 -8.58
C THR A 359 5.96 1.53 -7.88
N ASN A 360 6.55 1.43 -6.69
CA ASN A 360 7.02 2.54 -5.87
C ASN A 360 8.35 2.15 -5.17
N MET A 361 8.97 3.10 -4.48
CA MET A 361 10.26 2.85 -3.83
C MET A 361 10.12 1.99 -2.57
N SER A 362 9.04 2.18 -1.79
CA SER A 362 8.82 1.43 -0.55
C SER A 362 8.65 -0.08 -0.79
N THR A 363 7.88 -0.47 -1.81
CA THR A 363 7.74 -1.87 -2.26
C THR A 363 9.07 -2.44 -2.74
N ALA A 364 9.89 -1.64 -3.44
CA ALA A 364 11.22 -2.06 -3.87
C ALA A 364 12.14 -2.36 -2.67
N TYR A 365 12.13 -1.54 -1.61
CA TYR A 365 12.90 -1.80 -0.40
C TYR A 365 12.37 -2.99 0.39
N ALA A 366 11.05 -3.18 0.50
CA ALA A 366 10.49 -4.38 1.12
C ALA A 366 10.90 -5.66 0.36
N CYS A 367 10.89 -5.61 -0.97
CA CYS A 367 11.40 -6.69 -1.82
C CYS A 367 12.89 -6.96 -1.55
N LEU A 368 13.74 -5.93 -1.42
CA LEU A 368 15.15 -6.12 -1.09
C LEU A 368 15.36 -6.81 0.25
N GLU A 369 14.63 -6.42 1.30
CA GLU A 369 14.72 -7.08 2.60
C GLU A 369 14.24 -8.54 2.52
N GLY A 370 13.20 -8.81 1.73
CA GLY A 370 12.76 -10.18 1.43
C GLY A 370 13.83 -11.01 0.73
N ILE A 371 14.42 -10.48 -0.34
CA ILE A 371 15.50 -11.14 -1.10
C ILE A 371 16.73 -11.39 -0.23
N LYS A 372 17.15 -10.39 0.54
CA LYS A 372 18.28 -10.50 1.47
C LYS A 372 18.04 -11.61 2.49
N SER A 373 16.84 -11.70 3.03
CA SER A 373 16.49 -12.70 4.04
C SER A 373 16.38 -14.10 3.44
N LEU A 374 15.82 -14.24 2.23
CA LEU A 374 15.82 -15.50 1.48
C LEU A 374 17.24 -16.06 1.22
N LYS A 375 18.24 -15.19 1.09
CA LYS A 375 19.65 -15.61 0.90
C LYS A 375 20.37 -15.96 2.18
N SER A 376 20.07 -15.25 3.26
CA SER A 376 20.85 -15.30 4.50
C SER A 376 20.20 -16.17 5.57
N LYS A 377 18.93 -16.52 5.42
CA LYS A 377 18.14 -17.24 6.43
C LYS A 377 17.40 -18.42 5.83
N LYS A 378 17.18 -19.45 6.64
CA LYS A 378 16.37 -20.61 6.27
C LYS A 378 14.89 -20.28 6.48
N MET A 379 14.08 -20.48 5.44
CA MET A 379 12.63 -20.41 5.56
C MET A 379 12.10 -21.68 6.25
N ASN A 380 11.27 -21.51 7.28
CA ASN A 380 10.59 -22.60 7.97
C ASN A 380 9.07 -22.42 7.89
N VAL A 381 8.34 -23.53 8.07
CA VAL A 381 6.88 -23.57 8.15
C VAL A 381 6.46 -23.96 9.56
N GLU A 382 5.37 -23.38 10.03
CA GLU A 382 4.84 -23.63 11.37
C GLU A 382 3.32 -23.55 11.34
N ALA A 383 2.67 -24.45 12.08
CA ALA A 383 1.23 -24.42 12.26
C ALA A 383 0.84 -23.26 13.19
N ILE A 384 -0.29 -22.61 12.93
CA ILE A 384 -0.73 -21.44 13.72
C ILE A 384 -0.90 -21.76 15.21
N GLN A 385 -1.21 -23.01 15.55
CA GLN A 385 -1.33 -23.48 16.91
C GLN A 385 0.00 -23.36 17.66
N ASN A 386 1.11 -23.73 17.02
CA ASN A 386 2.45 -23.70 17.63
C ASN A 386 2.98 -22.27 17.84
N ILE A 387 2.46 -21.31 17.05
CA ILE A 387 2.83 -19.90 17.19
C ILE A 387 2.26 -19.31 18.50
N PHE A 388 1.04 -19.71 18.89
CA PHE A 388 0.28 -19.07 19.98
C PHE A 388 0.10 -19.92 21.23
N HIS A 389 0.35 -21.23 21.17
CA HIS A 389 0.19 -22.17 22.28
C HIS A 389 1.54 -22.65 22.81
#